data_AF-A0AAV3HY90-F1
#
_entry.id   AF-A0AAV3HY90-F1
#
_cell.length_a   1.000
_cell.length_b   1.000
_cell.length_c   1.000
_cell.angle_alpha   90.00
_cell.angle_beta   90.00
_cell.angle_gamma   90.00
#
_symmetry.space_group_name_H-M   'P 1'
#
loop_
_entity.id
_entity.type
_entity.pdbx_description
1 polymer ?
#
loop_
_entity_poly.entity_id
_entity_poly.type
_entity_poly.pdbx_seq_one_letter_code
_entity_poly.pdbx_strand_id
1 'polypeptide(L)'
;MNGSGTIANKAATISDLTAAKMDAATNTITTTNNALTASKALDQLKDGDTVTIKADAAQTATVYTYNASAGNFSFSNVSNNTSEKAGDVAASLLPPAGQTASGVYKAASGEVNFDVDANGKITIGGQKAYLTSDGNLTTNDAGGATAATLDGLFKKAGDGQSIGFKKTASVTMGGTTYNFKTGADADAATANAGVSFTDTASKETVLNKVATAKQGKAAAADGDTSATITYKSGVQTYQAVFAAGDGTASAKYADKADVSNATATYTDADGEMTTIGSYTTKYSIDANNGKVTVDSGTGTGKYAPKVGAEVYVSANGTLTTDATSEGTVTKDP
;
A
#
# COMPACT_ATOMS: atom_id res chain seq x y z
N MET A 1 0.61 42.51 -20.09
CA MET A 1 -0.31 41.61 -20.82
C MET A 1 0.36 40.25 -20.90
N ASN A 2 -0.21 39.24 -20.24
CA ASN A 2 0.38 37.89 -20.20
C ASN A 2 -0.38 37.06 -21.23
N GLY A 3 0.05 37.13 -22.49
CA GLY A 3 -0.59 36.39 -23.59
C GLY A 3 -0.07 34.96 -23.64
N SER A 4 -0.98 33.98 -23.58
CA SER A 4 -0.71 32.60 -24.01
C SER A 4 -0.54 32.60 -25.54
N GLY A 5 0.69 32.51 -26.03
CA GLY A 5 0.96 32.39 -27.47
C GLY A 5 0.71 30.97 -27.96
N THR A 6 0.08 30.81 -29.12
CA THR A 6 -0.02 29.51 -29.82
C THR A 6 1.02 29.44 -30.93
N ILE A 7 1.74 28.32 -31.03
CA ILE A 7 2.74 28.06 -32.08
C ILE A 7 2.12 27.12 -33.11
N ALA A 8 2.18 27.46 -34.40
CA ALA A 8 1.73 26.57 -35.47
C ALA A 8 2.64 25.35 -35.57
N ASN A 9 2.05 24.16 -35.63
CA ASN A 9 2.77 22.91 -35.79
C ASN A 9 3.10 22.67 -37.27
N LYS A 10 4.25 22.05 -37.54
CA LYS A 10 4.72 21.77 -38.90
C LYS A 10 3.97 20.55 -39.44
N ALA A 11 3.52 20.55 -40.69
CA ALA A 11 2.95 19.35 -41.32
C ALA A 11 3.97 18.18 -41.28
N ALA A 12 3.51 17.00 -40.85
CA ALA A 12 4.36 15.83 -40.75
C ALA A 12 4.66 15.23 -42.13
N THR A 13 5.84 14.63 -42.25
CA THR A 13 6.33 13.97 -43.47
C THR A 13 6.60 12.49 -43.21
N ILE A 14 6.82 11.72 -44.27
CA ILE A 14 7.25 10.30 -44.14
C ILE A 14 8.54 10.17 -43.32
N SER A 15 9.46 11.14 -43.41
CA SER A 15 10.69 11.16 -42.61
C SER A 15 10.39 11.32 -41.12
N ASP A 16 9.39 12.14 -40.75
CA ASP A 16 8.98 12.32 -39.36
C ASP A 16 8.32 11.04 -38.81
N LEU A 17 7.52 10.35 -39.62
CA LEU A 17 6.96 9.03 -39.26
C LEU A 17 8.07 7.98 -39.08
N THR A 18 9.08 8.00 -39.94
CA THR A 18 10.24 7.11 -39.85
C THR A 18 11.04 7.39 -38.58
N ALA A 19 11.24 8.67 -38.23
CA ALA A 19 11.87 9.08 -36.97
C ALA A 19 11.06 8.62 -35.75
N ALA A 20 9.73 8.58 -35.86
CA ALA A 20 8.82 8.01 -34.87
C ALA A 20 8.71 6.47 -34.91
N LYS A 21 9.63 5.80 -35.61
CA LYS A 21 9.74 4.33 -35.71
C LYS A 21 8.51 3.66 -36.34
N MET A 22 7.93 4.29 -37.36
CA MET A 22 6.89 3.67 -38.18
C MET A 22 7.39 2.37 -38.83
N ASP A 23 6.57 1.32 -38.77
CA ASP A 23 6.71 0.14 -39.62
C ASP A 23 6.26 0.48 -41.05
N ALA A 24 7.21 0.55 -41.97
CA ALA A 24 6.98 0.93 -43.36
C ALA A 24 6.14 -0.09 -44.15
N ALA A 25 6.05 -1.35 -43.71
CA ALA A 25 5.22 -2.35 -44.40
C ALA A 25 3.73 -2.09 -44.20
N THR A 26 3.36 -1.51 -43.05
CA THR A 26 1.98 -1.30 -42.66
C THR A 26 1.61 0.18 -42.46
N ASN A 27 2.60 1.09 -42.55
CA ASN A 27 2.54 2.49 -42.15
C ASN A 27 1.99 2.68 -40.73
N THR A 28 2.43 1.82 -39.81
CA THR A 28 1.92 1.79 -38.44
C THR A 28 2.98 2.23 -37.45
N ILE A 29 2.60 3.08 -36.49
CA ILE A 29 3.40 3.38 -35.29
C ILE A 29 2.74 2.65 -34.11
N THR A 30 3.56 1.96 -33.33
CA THR A 30 3.13 1.38 -32.05
C THR A 30 3.58 2.29 -30.91
N THR A 31 2.63 2.76 -30.11
CA THR A 31 2.89 3.49 -28.88
C THR A 31 2.75 2.54 -27.70
N THR A 32 3.80 2.43 -26.89
CA THR A 32 3.84 1.56 -25.71
C THR A 32 3.83 2.42 -24.45
N ASN A 33 2.87 2.17 -23.55
CA ASN A 33 2.83 2.80 -22.24
C ASN A 33 3.80 2.09 -21.29
N ASN A 34 4.34 2.85 -20.33
CA ASN A 34 5.33 2.31 -19.41
C ASN A 34 4.65 1.44 -18.36
N ALA A 35 5.24 0.29 -17.99
CA ALA A 35 4.72 -0.49 -16.86
C ALA A 35 4.69 0.37 -15.59
N LEU A 36 3.59 0.29 -14.83
CA LEU A 36 3.48 1.02 -13.57
C LEU A 36 4.47 0.43 -12.56
N THR A 37 5.40 1.26 -12.08
CA THR A 37 6.36 0.89 -11.05
C THR A 37 5.77 1.06 -9.66
N ALA A 38 6.29 0.33 -8.67
CA ALA A 38 5.83 0.42 -7.27
C ALA A 38 5.89 1.86 -6.72
N SER A 39 6.98 2.59 -7.00
CA SER A 39 7.13 3.99 -6.58
C SER A 39 6.04 4.87 -7.18
N LYS A 40 5.82 4.82 -8.50
CA LYS A 40 4.75 5.58 -9.15
C LYS A 40 3.38 5.19 -8.61
N ALA A 41 3.15 3.90 -8.39
CA ALA A 41 1.88 3.41 -7.86
C ALA A 41 1.59 3.97 -6.45
N LEU A 42 2.61 4.10 -5.60
CA LEU A 42 2.51 4.67 -4.27
C LEU A 42 2.39 6.20 -4.27
N ASP A 43 2.88 6.88 -5.31
CA ASP A 43 2.73 8.34 -5.48
C ASP A 43 1.31 8.74 -5.88
N GLN A 44 0.54 7.82 -6.44
CA GLN A 44 -0.87 8.04 -6.80
C GLN A 44 -1.84 7.85 -5.63
N LEU A 45 -1.35 7.42 -4.45
CA LEU A 45 -2.20 7.13 -3.31
C LEU A 45 -2.87 8.38 -2.75
N LYS A 46 -4.14 8.22 -2.41
CA LYS A 46 -4.98 9.19 -1.71
C LYS A 46 -5.38 8.64 -0.35
N ASP A 47 -5.90 9.53 0.49
CA ASP A 47 -6.34 9.17 1.83
C ASP A 47 -7.33 7.99 1.80
N GLY A 48 -7.03 6.96 2.59
CA GLY A 48 -7.83 5.75 2.69
C GLY A 48 -7.54 4.68 1.64
N ASP A 49 -6.71 4.93 0.62
CA ASP A 49 -6.24 3.88 -0.31
C ASP A 49 -5.46 2.80 0.45
N THR A 50 -5.46 1.57 -0.05
CA THR A 50 -4.88 0.44 0.68
C THR A 50 -3.83 -0.32 -0.11
N VAL A 51 -2.79 -0.75 0.58
CA VAL A 51 -1.81 -1.72 0.10
C VAL A 51 -1.98 -3.00 0.91
N THR A 52 -2.38 -4.09 0.25
CA THR A 52 -2.45 -5.41 0.87
C THR A 52 -1.18 -6.18 0.54
N ILE A 53 -0.44 -6.60 1.56
CA ILE A 53 0.69 -7.51 1.42
C ILE A 53 0.25 -8.88 1.93
N LYS A 54 0.23 -9.88 1.04
CA LYS A 54 0.14 -11.28 1.44
C LYS A 54 1.55 -11.83 1.54
N ALA A 55 1.84 -12.58 2.58
CA ALA A 55 3.12 -13.23 2.79
C ALA A 55 2.90 -14.69 3.19
N ASP A 56 3.98 -15.48 3.18
CA ASP A 56 4.03 -16.87 3.66
C ASP A 56 3.20 -17.88 2.86
N ALA A 57 3.41 -19.17 3.11
CA ALA A 57 2.68 -20.23 2.41
C ALA A 57 1.15 -20.19 2.68
N ALA A 58 0.73 -19.70 3.85
CA ALA A 58 -0.67 -19.51 4.23
C ALA A 58 -1.28 -18.23 3.67
N GLN A 59 -0.47 -17.36 3.06
CA GLN A 59 -0.88 -16.12 2.42
C GLN A 59 -1.57 -15.14 3.37
N THR A 60 -1.04 -15.05 4.59
CA THR A 60 -1.54 -14.13 5.61
C THR A 60 -1.47 -12.69 5.10
N ALA A 61 -2.63 -12.01 5.08
CA ALA A 61 -2.75 -10.67 4.54
C ALA A 61 -2.58 -9.59 5.62
N THR A 62 -1.66 -8.65 5.40
CA THR A 62 -1.60 -7.38 6.13
C THR A 62 -2.10 -6.26 5.24
N VAL A 63 -3.10 -5.52 5.71
CA VAL A 63 -3.68 -4.37 4.99
C VAL A 63 -3.14 -3.07 5.58
N TYR A 64 -2.40 -2.34 4.77
CA TYR A 64 -1.89 -1.00 5.07
C TYR A 64 -2.84 0.03 4.47
N THR A 65 -3.41 0.90 5.29
CA THR A 65 -4.28 2.01 4.83
C THR A 65 -3.48 3.31 4.84
N TYR A 66 -3.41 3.99 3.69
CA TYR A 66 -2.67 5.23 3.53
C TYR A 66 -3.41 6.39 4.20
N ASN A 67 -2.67 7.20 4.97
CA ASN A 67 -3.13 8.45 5.54
C ASN A 67 -2.38 9.60 4.86
N ALA A 68 -3.09 10.38 4.04
CA ALA A 68 -2.47 11.45 3.27
C ALA A 68 -1.99 12.61 4.16
N SER A 69 -2.68 12.86 5.28
CA SER A 69 -2.31 13.94 6.21
C SER A 69 -1.02 13.64 6.99
N ALA A 70 -0.82 12.38 7.36
CA ALA A 70 0.36 11.91 8.09
C ALA A 70 1.50 11.45 7.17
N GLY A 71 1.23 11.25 5.87
CA GLY A 71 2.20 10.76 4.91
C GLY A 71 2.66 9.32 5.17
N ASN A 72 1.88 8.54 5.91
CA ASN A 72 2.24 7.20 6.36
C ASN A 72 1.06 6.21 6.19
N PHE A 73 1.27 4.96 6.59
CA PHE A 73 0.24 3.93 6.59
C PHE A 73 -0.13 3.54 8.02
N SER A 74 -1.40 3.23 8.25
CA SER A 74 -1.87 2.51 9.43
C SER A 74 -2.22 1.06 9.09
N PHE A 75 -1.92 0.11 9.96
CA PHE A 75 -2.27 -1.30 9.77
C PHE A 75 -2.58 -1.99 11.11
N SER A 76 -3.30 -3.10 11.07
CA SER A 76 -3.50 -3.94 12.26
C SER A 76 -2.30 -4.87 12.43
N ASN A 77 -1.48 -4.63 13.45
CA ASN A 77 -0.40 -5.53 13.81
C ASN A 77 -0.98 -6.73 14.58
N VAL A 78 -0.96 -7.89 13.94
CA VAL A 78 -1.46 -9.17 14.49
C VAL A 78 -0.36 -10.23 14.60
N SER A 79 0.90 -9.87 14.32
CA SER A 79 2.03 -10.82 14.35
C SER A 79 2.48 -11.17 15.77
N ASN A 80 1.95 -10.51 16.80
CA ASN A 80 2.30 -10.79 18.20
C ASN A 80 1.34 -11.84 18.78
N ASN A 81 1.34 -13.02 18.17
CA ASN A 81 0.44 -14.15 18.46
C ASN A 81 1.00 -15.13 19.51
N THR A 82 1.82 -14.63 20.45
CA THR A 82 2.21 -15.38 21.64
C THR A 82 2.25 -14.47 22.87
N SER A 83 2.18 -15.07 24.06
CA SER A 83 2.38 -14.37 25.34
C SER A 83 3.74 -13.69 25.41
N GLU A 84 4.80 -14.33 24.91
CA GLU A 84 6.16 -13.79 24.92
C GLU A 84 6.25 -12.54 24.04
N LYS A 85 5.63 -12.56 22.86
CA LYS A 85 5.57 -11.39 21.98
C LYS A 85 4.70 -10.27 22.52
N ALA A 86 3.68 -10.57 23.32
CA ALA A 86 2.98 -9.55 24.07
C ALA A 86 3.91 -8.87 25.11
N GLY A 87 4.80 -9.62 25.76
CA GLY A 87 5.83 -9.06 26.65
C GLY A 87 6.83 -8.14 25.94
N ASP A 88 7.28 -8.51 24.74
CA ASP A 88 8.13 -7.64 23.91
C ASP A 88 7.44 -6.31 23.58
N VAL A 89 6.12 -6.34 23.32
CA VAL A 89 5.32 -5.12 23.14
C VAL A 89 5.30 -4.30 24.43
N ALA A 90 5.04 -4.90 25.59
CA ALA A 90 5.09 -4.18 26.87
C ALA A 90 6.44 -3.48 27.12
N ALA A 91 7.56 -4.12 26.80
CA ALA A 91 8.88 -3.53 26.96
C ALA A 91 9.06 -2.25 26.12
N SER A 92 8.44 -2.18 24.94
CA SER A 92 8.48 -0.99 24.07
C SER A 92 7.68 0.21 24.60
N LEU A 93 6.82 -0.02 25.60
CA LEU A 93 5.92 1.00 26.18
C LEU A 93 6.45 1.57 27.51
N LEU A 94 7.61 1.11 27.97
CA LEU A 94 8.19 1.61 29.20
C LEU A 94 8.58 3.09 29.04
N PRO A 95 8.21 3.95 30.01
CA PRO A 95 8.62 5.35 29.98
C PRO A 95 10.14 5.46 30.18
N PRO A 96 10.75 6.59 29.80
CA PRO A 96 12.15 6.85 30.09
C PRO A 96 12.46 6.82 31.59
N ALA A 97 13.72 6.56 31.94
CA ALA A 97 14.18 6.49 33.32
C ALA A 97 13.73 7.70 34.15
N GLY A 98 13.16 7.44 35.33
CA GLY A 98 12.66 8.46 36.25
C GLY A 98 11.28 9.03 35.91
N GLN A 99 10.63 8.54 34.85
CA GLN A 99 9.26 8.94 34.48
C GLN A 99 8.26 7.81 34.71
N THR A 100 6.99 8.19 34.72
CA THR A 100 5.84 7.28 34.75
C THR A 100 4.95 7.52 33.54
N ALA A 101 4.32 6.46 33.03
CA ALA A 101 3.28 6.53 32.02
C ALA A 101 1.98 5.99 32.58
N SER A 102 0.86 6.63 32.24
CA SER A 102 -0.46 6.14 32.64
C SER A 102 -1.08 5.26 31.56
N GLY A 103 -1.88 4.30 31.99
CA GLY A 103 -2.62 3.41 31.13
C GLY A 103 -3.96 3.01 31.72
N VAL A 104 -4.82 2.48 30.86
CA VAL A 104 -6.12 1.93 31.23
C VAL A 104 -6.12 0.45 30.89
N TYR A 105 -6.29 -0.41 31.89
CA TYR A 105 -6.47 -1.85 31.69
C TYR A 105 -7.94 -2.19 31.82
N LYS A 106 -8.50 -2.83 30.80
CA LYS A 106 -9.88 -3.28 30.77
C LYS A 106 -9.92 -4.79 30.65
N ALA A 107 -10.46 -5.45 31.66
CA ALA A 107 -10.71 -6.89 31.69
C ALA A 107 -12.20 -7.16 31.88
N ALA A 108 -12.61 -8.43 31.87
CA ALA A 108 -13.99 -8.83 32.11
C ALA A 108 -14.53 -8.35 33.48
N SER A 109 -13.66 -8.21 34.47
CA SER A 109 -13.98 -7.77 35.83
C SER A 109 -14.22 -6.25 35.94
N GLY A 110 -13.75 -5.46 34.99
CA GLY A 110 -13.85 -4.01 35.03
C GLY A 110 -12.66 -3.29 34.39
N GLU A 111 -12.64 -1.98 34.59
CA GLU A 111 -11.64 -1.07 34.06
C GLU A 111 -10.82 -0.48 35.22
N VAL A 112 -9.50 -0.49 35.06
CA VAL A 112 -8.54 -0.05 36.08
C VAL A 112 -7.54 0.91 35.45
N ASN A 113 -7.46 2.12 36.00
CA ASN A 113 -6.39 3.07 35.67
C ASN A 113 -5.13 2.69 36.45
N PHE A 114 -4.00 2.69 35.77
CA PHE A 114 -2.71 2.36 36.38
C PHE A 114 -1.62 3.31 35.88
N ASP A 115 -0.56 3.41 36.68
CA ASP A 115 0.69 4.05 36.30
C ASP A 115 1.80 3.00 36.27
N VAL A 116 2.68 3.09 35.27
CA VAL A 116 3.86 2.25 35.12
C VAL A 116 5.14 3.09 35.18
N ASP A 117 6.15 2.62 35.92
CA ASP A 117 7.47 3.25 35.95
C ASP A 117 8.42 2.71 34.86
N ALA A 118 9.60 3.29 34.75
CA ALA A 118 10.63 2.88 33.78
C ALA A 118 11.13 1.42 33.97
N ASN A 119 10.88 0.80 35.12
CA ASN A 119 11.21 -0.61 35.40
C ASN A 119 10.03 -1.55 35.11
N GLY A 120 8.92 -1.01 34.62
CA GLY A 120 7.70 -1.75 34.35
C GLY A 120 6.86 -2.06 35.58
N LYS A 121 7.12 -1.49 36.75
CA LYS A 121 6.28 -1.70 37.95
C LYS A 121 4.96 -0.97 37.80
N ILE A 122 3.87 -1.66 38.09
CA ILE A 122 2.52 -1.09 38.02
C ILE A 122 2.07 -0.61 39.40
N THR A 123 1.44 0.56 39.44
CA THR A 123 0.73 1.11 40.60
C THR A 123 -0.69 1.54 40.24
N ILE A 124 -1.60 1.51 41.21
CA ILE A 124 -2.99 1.98 41.08
C ILE A 124 -3.22 3.02 42.17
N GLY A 125 -3.47 4.27 41.77
CA GLY A 125 -3.63 5.39 42.70
C GLY A 125 -2.42 5.57 43.64
N GLY A 126 -1.21 5.34 43.12
CA GLY A 126 0.05 5.42 43.88
C GLY A 126 0.36 4.22 44.78
N GLN A 127 -0.53 3.24 44.88
CA GLN A 127 -0.30 2.01 45.64
C GLN A 127 0.25 0.91 44.74
N LYS A 128 1.10 0.03 45.29
CA LYS A 128 1.61 -1.14 44.58
C LYS A 128 0.45 -2.00 44.08
N ALA A 129 0.48 -2.35 42.79
CA ALA A 129 -0.50 -3.23 42.20
C ALA A 129 -0.01 -4.69 42.17
N TYR A 130 -0.96 -5.61 42.14
CA TYR A 130 -0.77 -7.04 42.10
C TYR A 130 -1.61 -7.62 40.96
N LEU A 131 -1.05 -8.62 40.27
CA LEU A 131 -1.71 -9.30 39.17
C LEU A 131 -2.23 -10.65 39.67
N THR A 132 -3.54 -10.82 39.65
CA THR A 132 -4.20 -12.05 40.09
C THR A 132 -4.04 -13.18 39.06
N SER A 133 -4.29 -14.43 39.48
CA SER A 133 -4.29 -15.60 38.58
C SER A 133 -5.27 -15.45 37.41
N ASP A 134 -6.36 -14.73 37.65
CA ASP A 134 -7.46 -14.47 36.72
C ASP A 134 -7.23 -13.20 35.87
N GLY A 135 -6.01 -12.65 35.92
CA GLY A 135 -5.59 -11.56 35.04
C GLY A 135 -6.15 -10.20 35.41
N ASN A 136 -6.68 -10.03 36.63
CA ASN A 136 -7.16 -8.75 37.14
C ASN A 136 -6.06 -8.04 37.93
N LEU A 137 -6.02 -6.71 37.81
CA LEU A 137 -5.17 -5.83 38.61
C LEU A 137 -5.88 -5.44 39.91
N THR A 138 -5.16 -5.46 41.03
CA THR A 138 -5.68 -5.12 42.36
C THR A 138 -4.60 -4.48 43.24
N THR A 139 -4.98 -3.70 44.25
CA THR A 139 -4.07 -3.24 45.32
C THR A 139 -4.07 -4.16 46.54
N ASN A 140 -4.92 -5.18 46.56
CA ASN A 140 -5.02 -6.13 47.65
C ASN A 140 -4.06 -7.31 47.46
N ASP A 141 -3.14 -7.52 48.40
CA ASP A 141 -2.17 -8.63 48.42
C ASP A 141 -2.73 -9.91 49.11
N ALA A 142 -4.04 -9.98 49.32
CA ALA A 142 -4.66 -11.17 49.90
C ALA A 142 -4.43 -12.39 48.99
N GLY A 143 -3.68 -13.37 49.50
CA GLY A 143 -3.40 -14.63 48.80
C GLY A 143 -2.02 -14.75 48.16
N GLY A 144 -1.11 -13.80 48.38
CA GLY A 144 0.29 -13.89 47.89
C GLY A 144 0.42 -13.66 46.39
N ALA A 145 -0.36 -12.73 45.84
CA ALA A 145 -0.33 -12.40 44.43
C ALA A 145 1.04 -11.83 44.03
N THR A 146 1.46 -12.09 42.78
CA THR A 146 2.72 -11.54 42.30
C THR A 146 2.56 -10.04 42.05
N ALA A 147 3.57 -9.25 42.43
CA ALA A 147 3.61 -7.82 42.13
C ALA A 147 3.44 -7.60 40.63
N ALA A 148 2.51 -6.73 40.24
CA ALA A 148 2.19 -6.50 38.84
C ALA A 148 3.33 -5.75 38.13
N THR A 149 3.71 -6.27 36.96
CA THR A 149 4.57 -5.57 36.01
C THR A 149 3.87 -5.46 34.67
N LEU A 150 4.26 -4.49 33.83
CA LEU A 150 3.69 -4.32 32.50
C LEU A 150 3.94 -5.55 31.61
N ASP A 151 5.16 -6.09 31.65
CA ASP A 151 5.51 -7.36 30.99
C ASP A 151 4.63 -8.51 31.47
N GLY A 152 4.44 -8.64 32.80
CA GLY A 152 3.60 -9.67 33.39
C GLY A 152 2.13 -9.52 32.98
N LEU A 153 1.61 -8.28 32.95
CA LEU A 153 0.25 -7.99 32.52
C LEU A 153 0.04 -8.36 31.05
N PHE A 154 0.92 -7.94 30.15
CA PHE A 154 0.81 -8.25 28.71
C PHE A 154 0.97 -9.74 28.44
N LYS A 155 1.91 -10.43 29.10
CA LYS A 155 2.06 -11.89 28.97
C LYS A 155 0.81 -12.63 29.46
N LYS A 156 0.27 -12.22 30.61
CA LYS A 156 -0.93 -12.83 31.20
C LYS A 156 -2.19 -12.56 30.40
N ALA A 157 -2.35 -11.34 29.87
CA ALA A 157 -3.48 -11.01 28.99
C ALA A 157 -3.33 -11.68 27.61
N GLY A 158 -2.10 -11.73 27.10
CA GLY A 158 -1.75 -12.33 25.82
C GLY A 158 -1.75 -13.86 25.80
N ASP A 159 -1.76 -14.54 26.95
CA ASP A 159 -1.95 -16.00 26.98
C ASP A 159 -3.37 -16.44 26.58
N GLY A 160 -4.32 -15.48 26.60
CA GLY A 160 -5.70 -15.68 26.16
C GLY A 160 -6.56 -16.62 27.03
N GLN A 161 -6.01 -17.17 28.10
CA GLN A 161 -6.63 -18.16 28.99
C GLN A 161 -6.83 -17.60 30.41
N SER A 162 -5.95 -16.70 30.83
CA SER A 162 -5.87 -16.20 32.20
C SER A 162 -6.66 -14.91 32.46
N ILE A 163 -7.67 -14.57 31.65
CA ILE A 163 -8.43 -13.29 31.75
C ILE A 163 -9.95 -13.46 31.99
N GLY A 164 -10.37 -14.61 32.52
CA GLY A 164 -11.74 -14.85 33.02
C GLY A 164 -12.83 -15.10 31.97
N PHE A 165 -14.09 -15.19 32.40
CA PHE A 165 -15.26 -15.45 31.53
C PHE A 165 -15.45 -14.28 30.53
N LYS A 166 -15.57 -14.61 29.23
CA LYS A 166 -15.51 -13.73 28.03
C LYS A 166 -14.12 -13.55 27.40
N LYS A 167 -13.03 -13.87 28.10
CA LYS A 167 -11.67 -14.05 27.56
C LYS A 167 -11.08 -12.88 26.72
N THR A 168 -11.57 -11.65 26.87
CA THR A 168 -11.04 -10.46 26.16
C THR A 168 -10.53 -9.42 27.14
N ALA A 169 -9.38 -8.82 26.83
CA ALA A 169 -8.83 -7.70 27.59
C ALA A 169 -8.24 -6.65 26.66
N SER A 170 -8.05 -5.43 27.15
CA SER A 170 -7.32 -4.40 26.43
C SER A 170 -6.50 -3.52 27.36
N VAL A 171 -5.36 -3.04 26.87
CA VAL A 171 -4.60 -1.95 27.51
C VAL A 171 -4.62 -0.76 26.58
N THR A 172 -4.95 0.42 27.09
CA THR A 172 -4.78 1.68 26.35
C THR A 172 -3.66 2.48 26.98
N MET A 173 -2.62 2.77 26.21
CA MET A 173 -1.43 3.51 26.64
C MET A 173 -0.86 4.33 25.47
N GLY A 174 -0.39 5.55 25.74
CA GLY A 174 0.22 6.40 24.71
C GLY A 174 -0.72 6.73 23.53
N GLY A 175 -2.04 6.67 23.75
CA GLY A 175 -3.05 6.84 22.70
C GLY A 175 -3.35 5.59 21.85
N THR A 176 -2.61 4.49 22.06
CA THR A 176 -2.81 3.22 21.34
C THR A 176 -3.59 2.25 22.21
N THR A 177 -4.52 1.51 21.61
CA THR A 177 -5.24 0.41 22.27
C THR A 177 -4.70 -0.94 21.81
N TYR A 178 -4.18 -1.69 22.77
CA TYR A 178 -3.65 -3.04 22.67
C TYR A 178 -4.75 -4.03 23.04
N ASN A 179 -5.26 -4.75 22.05
CA ASN A 179 -6.35 -5.69 22.20
C ASN A 179 -5.79 -7.12 22.34
N PHE A 180 -6.15 -7.78 23.44
CA PHE A 180 -5.81 -9.16 23.71
C PHE A 180 -7.01 -10.04 23.38
N LYS A 181 -6.77 -11.07 22.56
CA LYS A 181 -7.81 -12.00 22.11
C LYS A 181 -7.73 -13.32 22.85
N THR A 182 -8.86 -14.02 22.86
CA THR A 182 -9.01 -15.37 23.39
C THR A 182 -8.03 -16.33 22.71
N GLY A 183 -7.34 -17.16 23.48
CA GLY A 183 -6.97 -18.48 22.98
C GLY A 183 -8.26 -19.30 22.78
N ALA A 184 -8.28 -20.20 21.80
CA ALA A 184 -9.33 -21.19 21.73
C ALA A 184 -9.25 -22.07 22.98
N ASP A 185 -10.37 -22.72 23.32
CA ASP A 185 -10.36 -23.75 24.35
C ASP A 185 -9.28 -24.80 24.07
N ALA A 186 -8.79 -25.45 25.13
CA ALA A 186 -7.62 -26.33 25.11
C ALA A 186 -7.65 -27.45 24.04
N ASP A 187 -8.82 -27.70 23.40
CA ASP A 187 -9.04 -28.70 22.35
C ASP A 187 -9.02 -28.15 20.91
N ALA A 188 -8.88 -26.83 20.67
CA ALA A 188 -8.76 -26.30 19.31
C ALA A 188 -7.29 -26.07 18.95
N ALA A 189 -6.79 -26.84 17.97
CA ALA A 189 -5.39 -26.95 17.60
C ALA A 189 -4.73 -25.70 16.98
N THR A 190 -5.34 -24.52 17.02
CA THR A 190 -4.66 -23.26 16.65
C THR A 190 -5.51 -22.06 17.04
N ALA A 191 -5.06 -21.27 18.01
CA ALA A 191 -5.62 -19.95 18.24
C ALA A 191 -4.55 -18.95 18.67
N ASN A 192 -4.61 -17.79 18.03
CA ASN A 192 -3.67 -16.68 18.12
C ASN A 192 -3.80 -15.92 19.46
N ALA A 193 -3.55 -16.58 20.58
CA ALA A 193 -3.37 -15.91 21.86
C ALA A 193 -2.25 -14.87 21.73
N GLY A 194 -2.48 -13.61 22.08
CA GLY A 194 -1.49 -12.56 21.90
C GLY A 194 -2.06 -11.16 21.94
N VAL A 195 -1.33 -10.19 21.39
CA VAL A 195 -1.71 -8.77 21.36
C VAL A 195 -1.85 -8.26 19.93
N SER A 196 -2.88 -7.45 19.71
CA SER A 196 -3.10 -6.77 18.43
C SER A 196 -3.37 -5.29 18.63
N PHE A 197 -2.83 -4.44 17.76
CA PHE A 197 -3.00 -2.99 17.85
C PHE A 197 -2.90 -2.35 16.47
N THR A 198 -3.40 -1.12 16.35
CA THR A 198 -3.16 -0.30 15.17
C THR A 198 -1.75 0.27 15.27
N ASP A 199 -0.93 -0.08 14.30
CA ASP A 199 0.45 0.35 14.17
C ASP A 199 0.61 1.19 12.91
N THR A 200 1.76 1.84 12.74
CA THR A 200 2.07 2.66 11.58
C THR A 200 3.30 2.17 10.83
N ALA A 201 3.30 2.35 9.52
CA ALA A 201 4.44 2.06 8.66
C ALA A 201 4.74 3.27 7.78
N SER A 202 6.03 3.53 7.57
CA SER A 202 6.46 4.58 6.62
C SER A 202 6.11 4.20 5.18
N LYS A 203 6.02 5.21 4.30
CA LYS A 203 5.85 4.98 2.87
C LYS A 203 6.99 4.15 2.27
N GLU A 204 8.22 4.38 2.72
CA GLU A 204 9.41 3.63 2.30
C GLU A 204 9.34 2.15 2.68
N THR A 205 8.90 1.86 3.92
CA THR A 205 8.72 0.48 4.39
C THR A 205 7.73 -0.28 3.51
N VAL A 206 6.60 0.35 3.16
CA VAL A 206 5.59 -0.26 2.30
C VAL A 206 6.10 -0.35 0.85
N LEU A 207 6.79 0.67 0.35
CA LEU A 207 7.40 0.66 -0.98
C LEU A 207 8.32 -0.55 -1.17
N ASN A 208 9.23 -0.80 -0.23
CA ASN A 208 10.14 -1.93 -0.32
C ASN A 208 9.39 -3.27 -0.37
N LYS A 209 8.34 -3.42 0.44
CA LYS A 209 7.48 -4.63 0.42
C LYS A 209 6.78 -4.82 -0.93
N VAL A 210 6.29 -3.75 -1.55
CA VAL A 210 5.63 -3.81 -2.86
C VAL A 210 6.64 -4.09 -3.99
N ALA A 211 7.77 -3.38 -4.00
CA ALA A 211 8.78 -3.47 -5.05
C ALA A 211 9.45 -4.85 -5.11
N THR A 212 9.59 -5.52 -3.96
CA THR A 212 10.21 -6.84 -3.84
C THR A 212 9.20 -7.99 -3.82
N ALA A 213 7.89 -7.69 -3.90
CA ALA A 213 6.84 -8.69 -3.84
C ALA A 213 7.01 -9.73 -4.95
N LYS A 214 7.22 -10.99 -4.55
CA LYS A 214 7.52 -12.11 -5.42
C LYS A 214 6.80 -13.38 -4.95
N GLN A 215 6.03 -13.99 -5.85
CA GLN A 215 5.29 -15.22 -5.61
C GLN A 215 5.32 -16.15 -6.82
N GLY A 216 5.45 -17.45 -6.59
CA GLY A 216 5.24 -18.48 -7.61
C GLY A 216 3.75 -18.80 -7.85
N LYS A 217 3.37 -19.18 -9.08
CA LYS A 217 1.97 -19.51 -9.42
C LYS A 217 1.47 -20.80 -8.76
N ALA A 218 2.31 -21.84 -8.73
CA ALA A 218 1.89 -23.19 -8.38
C ALA A 218 1.47 -23.32 -6.91
N ALA A 219 2.25 -22.73 -6.01
CA ALA A 219 1.95 -22.58 -4.58
C ALA A 219 2.85 -21.47 -4.01
N ALA A 220 2.33 -20.73 -3.03
CA ALA A 220 3.15 -19.80 -2.26
C ALA A 220 4.10 -20.61 -1.36
N ALA A 221 5.39 -20.27 -1.38
CA ALA A 221 6.36 -20.81 -0.44
C ALA A 221 6.55 -19.89 0.77
N ASP A 222 7.17 -20.39 1.84
CA ASP A 222 7.59 -19.53 2.94
C ASP A 222 8.59 -18.46 2.43
N GLY A 223 8.29 -17.20 2.73
CA GLY A 223 9.04 -16.05 2.22
C GLY A 223 8.51 -15.47 0.91
N ASP A 224 7.59 -16.15 0.22
CA ASP A 224 6.87 -15.54 -0.90
C ASP A 224 5.99 -14.39 -0.40
N THR A 225 5.86 -13.38 -1.24
CA THR A 225 5.00 -12.23 -1.00
C THR A 225 4.29 -11.81 -2.28
N SER A 226 3.09 -11.26 -2.13
CA SER A 226 2.39 -10.58 -3.21
C SER A 226 1.81 -9.29 -2.66
N ALA A 227 1.84 -8.23 -3.46
CA ALA A 227 1.27 -6.95 -3.10
C ALA A 227 0.13 -6.58 -4.04
N THR A 228 -0.91 -5.97 -3.48
CA THR A 228 -2.02 -5.41 -4.25
C THR A 228 -2.34 -4.04 -3.71
N ILE A 229 -2.24 -3.03 -4.56
CA ILE A 229 -2.66 -1.66 -4.24
C ILE A 229 -4.08 -1.48 -4.76
N THR A 230 -4.97 -1.01 -3.89
CA THR A 230 -6.38 -0.73 -4.23
C THR A 230 -6.64 0.76 -4.04
N TYR A 231 -7.04 1.42 -5.12
CA TYR A 231 -7.37 2.84 -5.12
C TYR A 231 -8.89 3.01 -4.89
N LYS A 232 -9.27 3.75 -3.84
CA LYS A 232 -10.67 4.03 -3.45
C LYS A 232 -11.34 5.11 -4.30
N SER A 233 -10.57 5.95 -4.99
CA SER A 233 -11.10 7.00 -5.86
C SER A 233 -10.46 6.96 -7.24
N GLY A 234 -11.27 7.17 -8.28
CA GLY A 234 -10.86 7.05 -9.69
C GLY A 234 -11.88 6.27 -10.52
N VAL A 235 -11.64 6.18 -11.84
CA VAL A 235 -12.64 5.78 -12.86
C VAL A 235 -13.13 4.33 -12.82
N GLN A 236 -12.66 3.53 -11.85
CA GLN A 236 -13.27 2.32 -11.24
C GLN A 236 -12.16 1.57 -10.49
N THR A 237 -12.24 1.46 -9.16
CA THR A 237 -11.46 0.58 -8.27
C THR A 237 -10.24 -0.11 -8.91
N TYR A 238 -9.21 0.66 -9.29
CA TYR A 238 -8.03 0.10 -9.94
C TYR A 238 -7.28 -0.75 -8.90
N GLN A 239 -6.85 -1.94 -9.32
CA GLN A 239 -5.93 -2.76 -8.55
C GLN A 239 -4.62 -2.90 -9.31
N ALA A 240 -3.52 -2.50 -8.68
CA ALA A 240 -2.18 -2.75 -9.19
C ALA A 240 -1.59 -3.95 -8.44
N VAL A 241 -1.29 -5.02 -9.17
CA VAL A 241 -0.83 -6.30 -8.60
C VAL A 241 0.66 -6.51 -8.88
N PHE A 242 1.42 -6.73 -7.82
CA PHE A 242 2.86 -6.98 -7.82
C PHE A 242 3.13 -8.37 -7.24
N ALA A 243 3.55 -9.31 -8.10
CA ALA A 243 3.88 -10.67 -7.68
C ALA A 243 5.08 -11.26 -8.46
N ALA A 244 5.62 -10.52 -9.44
CA ALA A 244 6.69 -10.99 -10.30
C ALA A 244 8.10 -10.82 -9.69
N GLY A 245 8.24 -10.00 -8.65
CA GLY A 245 9.53 -9.63 -8.08
C GLY A 245 10.36 -8.64 -8.93
N ASP A 246 9.73 -7.96 -9.89
CA ASP A 246 10.38 -6.99 -10.78
C ASP A 246 10.00 -5.52 -10.48
N GLY A 247 9.23 -5.28 -9.42
CA GLY A 247 8.79 -3.96 -9.01
C GLY A 247 7.73 -3.31 -9.90
N THR A 248 7.10 -4.08 -10.81
CA THR A 248 6.06 -3.59 -11.72
C THR A 248 4.70 -4.23 -11.49
N ALA A 249 3.63 -3.50 -11.78
CA ALA A 249 2.26 -3.97 -11.70
C ALA A 249 1.87 -4.81 -12.94
N SER A 250 2.63 -5.87 -13.21
CA SER A 250 2.53 -6.66 -14.44
C SER A 250 1.36 -7.65 -14.47
N ALA A 251 0.65 -7.81 -13.34
CA ALA A 251 -0.35 -8.87 -13.14
C ALA A 251 0.19 -10.27 -13.44
N LYS A 252 1.49 -10.48 -13.19
CA LYS A 252 2.19 -11.75 -13.38
C LYS A 252 2.83 -12.23 -12.09
N TYR A 253 2.93 -13.54 -11.96
CA TYR A 253 3.77 -14.23 -10.99
C TYR A 253 5.25 -14.22 -11.44
N ALA A 254 6.14 -14.67 -10.56
CA ALA A 254 7.57 -14.72 -10.82
C ALA A 254 7.94 -15.64 -12.00
N ASP A 255 7.14 -16.68 -12.25
CA ASP A 255 7.26 -17.59 -13.40
C ASP A 255 6.63 -17.02 -14.69
N LYS A 256 6.25 -15.73 -14.69
CA LYS A 256 5.60 -14.99 -15.78
C LYS A 256 4.19 -15.45 -16.13
N ALA A 257 3.61 -16.37 -15.34
CA ALA A 257 2.22 -16.76 -15.50
C ALA A 257 1.29 -15.62 -15.05
N ASP A 258 0.12 -15.53 -15.69
CA ASP A 258 -0.85 -14.48 -15.35
C ASP A 258 -1.52 -14.76 -14.00
N VAL A 259 -1.70 -13.69 -13.22
CA VAL A 259 -2.49 -13.71 -12.00
C VAL A 259 -3.98 -13.65 -12.39
N SER A 260 -4.75 -14.61 -11.90
CA SER A 260 -6.19 -14.69 -12.23
C SER A 260 -6.93 -13.45 -11.75
N ASN A 261 -7.81 -12.89 -12.60
CA ASN A 261 -8.61 -11.69 -12.34
C ASN A 261 -7.80 -10.40 -12.09
N ALA A 262 -6.52 -10.37 -12.47
CA ALA A 262 -5.70 -9.17 -12.45
C ALA A 262 -5.45 -8.66 -13.87
N THR A 263 -5.20 -7.35 -14.01
CA THR A 263 -4.85 -6.72 -15.29
C THR A 263 -3.58 -5.92 -15.09
N ALA A 264 -2.66 -6.01 -16.05
CA ALA A 264 -1.43 -5.22 -16.01
C ALA A 264 -1.78 -3.73 -16.01
N THR A 265 -1.04 -2.95 -15.23
CA THR A 265 -1.25 -1.51 -15.13
C THR A 265 -0.04 -0.76 -15.66
N TYR A 266 -0.31 0.33 -16.35
CA TYR A 266 0.68 1.15 -17.04
C TYR A 266 0.51 2.61 -16.67
N THR A 267 1.52 3.40 -17.00
CA THR A 267 1.52 4.86 -16.97
C THR A 267 1.74 5.35 -18.40
N ASP A 268 0.87 6.22 -18.88
CA ASP A 268 1.04 6.84 -20.19
C ASP A 268 1.98 8.04 -20.17
N ALA A 269 2.08 8.73 -21.30
CA ALA A 269 2.93 9.90 -21.49
C ALA A 269 2.53 11.10 -20.59
N ASP A 270 1.26 11.17 -20.17
CA ASP A 270 0.74 12.24 -19.32
C ASP A 270 0.99 11.95 -17.83
N GLY A 271 1.49 10.75 -17.51
CA GLY A 271 1.63 10.29 -16.12
C GLY A 271 0.36 9.66 -15.56
N GLU A 272 -0.69 9.48 -16.38
CA GLU A 272 -1.95 8.89 -15.94
C GLU A 272 -1.91 7.36 -15.99
N MET A 273 -2.65 6.73 -15.09
CA MET A 273 -2.75 5.27 -15.02
C MET A 273 -3.69 4.73 -16.09
N THR A 274 -3.32 3.61 -16.71
CA THR A 274 -4.11 2.95 -17.77
C THR A 274 -3.90 1.43 -17.76
N THR A 275 -4.85 0.67 -18.30
CA THR A 275 -4.70 -0.78 -18.56
C THR A 275 -4.19 -1.07 -19.98
N ILE A 276 -4.06 -0.04 -20.82
CA ILE A 276 -3.61 -0.18 -22.19
C ILE A 276 -2.09 -0.21 -22.20
N GLY A 277 -1.49 -1.38 -22.43
CA GLY A 277 -0.03 -1.53 -22.52
C GLY A 277 0.55 -0.96 -23.79
N SER A 278 -0.17 -1.08 -24.90
CA SER A 278 0.19 -0.45 -26.17
C SER A 278 -1.03 -0.29 -27.07
N TYR A 279 -0.91 0.63 -28.03
CA TYR A 279 -1.87 0.81 -29.10
C TYR A 279 -1.14 1.20 -30.37
N THR A 280 -1.81 1.03 -31.51
CA THR A 280 -1.26 1.35 -32.82
C THR A 280 -2.05 2.46 -33.48
N THR A 281 -1.34 3.29 -34.24
CA THR A 281 -1.91 4.28 -35.16
C THR A 281 -1.33 4.03 -36.54
N LYS A 282 -2.21 3.83 -37.52
CA LYS A 282 -1.87 3.64 -38.91
C LYS A 282 -2.06 4.95 -39.67
N TYR A 283 -1.16 5.24 -40.60
CA TYR A 283 -1.15 6.48 -41.36
C TYR A 283 -1.31 6.23 -42.86
N SER A 284 -2.01 7.16 -43.50
CA SER A 284 -2.11 7.26 -44.94
C SER A 284 -1.24 8.42 -45.42
N ILE A 285 -0.42 8.15 -46.43
CA ILE A 285 0.52 9.10 -47.03
C ILE A 285 0.07 9.34 -48.46
N ASP A 286 -0.33 10.57 -48.78
CA ASP A 286 -0.71 10.94 -50.15
C ASP A 286 0.54 10.99 -51.04
N ALA A 287 0.54 10.16 -52.09
CA ALA A 287 1.67 10.03 -53.00
C ALA A 287 1.95 11.31 -53.82
N ASN A 288 0.97 12.22 -53.96
CA ASN A 288 1.09 13.40 -54.81
C ASN A 288 1.71 14.59 -54.08
N ASN A 289 1.43 14.73 -52.78
CA ASN A 289 1.82 15.91 -52.00
C ASN A 289 2.53 15.57 -50.68
N GLY A 290 2.67 14.28 -50.33
CA GLY A 290 3.33 13.82 -49.11
C GLY A 290 2.53 14.05 -47.83
N LYS A 291 1.26 14.46 -47.94
CA LYS A 291 0.38 14.75 -46.79
C LYS A 291 0.13 13.48 -45.99
N VAL A 292 0.33 13.58 -44.68
CA VAL A 292 0.12 12.49 -43.74
C VAL A 292 -1.22 12.68 -43.03
N THR A 293 -2.03 11.62 -43.01
CA THR A 293 -3.31 11.58 -42.29
C THR A 293 -3.44 10.30 -41.47
N VAL A 294 -4.24 10.34 -40.41
CA VAL A 294 -4.57 9.15 -39.62
C VAL A 294 -5.54 8.26 -40.38
N ASP A 295 -5.18 7.00 -40.63
CA ASP A 295 -5.98 6.02 -41.36
C ASP A 295 -6.87 5.19 -40.41
N SER A 296 -6.25 4.60 -39.39
CA SER A 296 -6.93 3.75 -38.41
C SER A 296 -6.06 3.58 -37.15
N GLY A 297 -6.53 2.80 -36.18
CA GLY A 297 -5.76 2.47 -34.98
C GLY A 297 -6.52 1.58 -34.02
N THR A 298 -5.83 1.06 -33.01
CA THR A 298 -6.41 0.15 -32.00
C THR A 298 -6.68 0.81 -30.65
N GLY A 299 -6.24 2.06 -30.47
CA GLY A 299 -6.46 2.82 -29.24
C GLY A 299 -7.95 3.08 -29.00
N THR A 300 -8.31 3.22 -27.72
CA THR A 300 -9.68 3.50 -27.26
C THR A 300 -9.69 4.66 -26.27
N GLY A 301 -10.86 5.23 -26.01
CA GLY A 301 -11.00 6.39 -25.10
C GLY A 301 -10.13 7.55 -25.55
N LYS A 302 -9.26 8.06 -24.67
CA LYS A 302 -8.33 9.16 -25.00
C LYS A 302 -7.25 8.80 -26.02
N TYR A 303 -6.99 7.52 -26.25
CA TYR A 303 -6.02 7.03 -27.25
C TYR A 303 -6.68 6.70 -28.59
N ALA A 304 -7.98 6.96 -28.75
CA ALA A 304 -8.70 6.65 -29.99
C ALA A 304 -8.10 7.44 -31.19
N PRO A 305 -7.88 6.78 -32.34
CA PRO A 305 -7.34 7.45 -33.52
C PRO A 305 -8.32 8.49 -34.05
N LYS A 306 -7.85 9.71 -34.29
CA LYS A 306 -8.64 10.76 -34.98
C LYS A 306 -8.61 10.52 -36.49
N VAL A 307 -9.31 9.48 -36.96
CA VAL A 307 -9.32 9.05 -38.37
C VAL A 307 -9.64 10.22 -39.31
N GLY A 308 -8.84 10.37 -40.37
CA GLY A 308 -8.92 11.46 -41.35
C GLY A 308 -8.21 12.75 -40.94
N ALA A 309 -7.78 12.89 -39.68
CA ALA A 309 -7.06 14.07 -39.23
C ALA A 309 -5.66 14.14 -39.88
N GLU A 310 -5.25 15.36 -40.21
CA GLU A 310 -3.89 15.63 -40.65
C GLU A 310 -2.91 15.54 -39.48
N VAL A 311 -1.70 15.07 -39.78
CA VAL A 311 -0.66 14.85 -38.78
C VAL A 311 0.37 15.96 -38.88
N TYR A 312 0.76 16.48 -37.73
CA TYR A 312 1.74 17.54 -37.56
C TYR A 312 2.85 17.08 -36.62
N VAL A 313 3.99 17.76 -36.68
CA VAL A 313 5.08 17.70 -35.71
C VAL A 313 4.96 18.95 -34.85
N SER A 314 4.76 18.75 -33.55
CA SER A 314 4.69 19.82 -32.58
C SER A 314 6.06 20.46 -32.32
N ALA A 315 6.07 21.57 -31.59
CA ALA A 315 7.31 22.29 -31.27
C ALA A 315 8.33 21.45 -30.47
N ASN A 316 7.89 20.40 -29.77
CA ASN A 316 8.75 19.48 -29.04
C ASN A 316 9.18 18.25 -29.89
N GLY A 317 8.85 18.21 -31.18
CA GLY A 317 9.22 17.14 -32.11
C GLY A 317 8.31 15.90 -32.05
N THR A 318 7.17 15.95 -31.34
CA THR A 318 6.23 14.83 -31.27
C THR A 318 5.16 14.91 -32.35
N LEU A 319 4.70 13.75 -32.83
CA LEU A 319 3.56 13.67 -33.74
C LEU A 319 2.27 14.04 -33.00
N THR A 320 1.46 14.90 -33.61
CA THR A 320 0.17 15.34 -33.09
C THR A 320 -0.83 15.53 -34.22
N THR A 321 -2.11 15.64 -33.87
CA THR A 321 -3.20 16.01 -34.79
C THR A 321 -3.68 17.44 -34.57
N ASP A 322 -3.10 18.14 -33.59
CA ASP A 322 -3.42 19.52 -33.32
C ASP A 322 -2.57 20.42 -34.22
N ALA A 323 -3.20 21.36 -34.93
CA ALA A 323 -2.51 22.26 -35.84
C ALA A 323 -1.64 23.30 -35.09
N THR A 324 -1.83 23.44 -33.79
CA THR A 324 -1.09 24.39 -32.94
C THR A 324 -0.72 23.76 -31.61
N SER A 325 0.41 24.17 -31.02
CA SER A 325 0.83 23.85 -29.65
C SER A 325 0.78 25.09 -28.77
N GLU A 326 0.61 24.92 -27.46
CA GLU A 326 0.83 25.99 -26.49
C GLU A 326 2.31 26.40 -26.48
N GLY A 327 2.59 27.69 -26.62
CA GLY A 327 3.93 28.26 -26.53
C GLY A 327 4.29 28.58 -25.09
N THR A 328 5.46 28.12 -24.63
CA THR A 328 6.03 28.55 -23.35
C THR A 328 6.71 29.90 -23.52
N VAL A 329 6.22 30.94 -22.83
CA VAL A 329 6.91 32.23 -22.78
C VAL A 329 8.09 32.10 -21.81
N THR A 330 9.33 32.15 -22.31
CA THR A 330 10.48 32.41 -21.44
C THR A 330 10.37 33.83 -20.92
N LYS A 331 10.33 34.01 -19.60
CA LYS A 331 10.48 35.33 -18.95
C LYS A 331 11.92 35.80 -19.16
N ASP A 332 12.21 36.39 -20.32
CA ASP A 332 13.19 37.48 -20.47
C ASP A 332 13.22 37.94 -21.94
N PRO A 333 12.85 39.20 -22.24
CA PRO A 333 13.18 39.84 -23.51
C PRO A 333 14.66 40.21 -23.62
#